data_AF-A0A853H4E3-F1
#
_entry.id   AF-A0A853H4E3-F1
#
_cell.length_a   1.000
_cell.length_b   1.000
_cell.length_c   1.000
_cell.angle_alpha   90.00
_cell.angle_beta   90.00
_cell.angle_gamma   90.00
#
_symmetry.space_group_name_H-M   'P 1'
#
loop_
_entity.id
_entity.type
_entity.pdbx_description
1 polymer ?
#
loop_
_entity_poly.entity_id
_entity_poly.type
_entity_poly.pdbx_seq_one_letter_code
_entity_poly.pdbx_strand_id
1 'polypeptide(L)'
;LASTVRMNTDNALQADALAKGASDVAERGGQAVSMVVNTMGEISASSHKMAEIVGVIDGIAFQTNILALNAAVEAARAGEQGKGFAVVAGEVRSLAQRSAQAAKEIKGLIEESQHKVEAGAQQAGQAGEVMREVVGSVQGVTTIMGEIASASHEQSDGIEQVNQAVTQMDGVVQQNAALVEEAAAAAGSLQEQASRLAQAVAVFKLTT
;
A
#
# COMPACT_ATOMS: atom_id res chain seq x y z
N LEU A 1 0.80 -34.02 -6.20
CA LEU A 1 0.67 -33.66 -4.76
C LEU A 1 1.96 -33.05 -4.23
N ALA A 2 3.06 -33.80 -4.04
CA ALA A 2 4.33 -33.24 -3.56
C ALA A 2 4.85 -32.04 -4.41
N SER A 3 4.83 -32.18 -5.73
CA SER A 3 5.19 -31.08 -6.66
C SER A 3 4.30 -29.83 -6.51
N THR A 4 2.99 -30.01 -6.29
CA THR A 4 2.03 -28.92 -6.08
C THR A 4 2.28 -28.19 -4.77
N VAL A 5 2.59 -28.92 -3.70
CA VAL A 5 2.92 -28.34 -2.38
C VAL A 5 4.23 -27.55 -2.44
N ARG A 6 5.23 -28.05 -3.19
CA ARG A 6 6.48 -27.32 -3.44
C ARG A 6 6.22 -26.00 -4.20
N MET A 7 5.42 -26.05 -5.27
CA MET A 7 5.00 -24.84 -6.00
C MET A 7 4.26 -23.85 -5.10
N ASN A 8 3.40 -24.31 -4.18
CA ASN A 8 2.74 -23.41 -3.23
C ASN A 8 3.73 -22.71 -2.30
N THR A 9 4.75 -23.42 -1.83
CA THR A 9 5.82 -22.85 -0.99
C THR A 9 6.59 -21.78 -1.76
N ASP A 10 7.00 -22.08 -2.99
CA ASP A 10 7.72 -21.14 -3.85
C ASP A 10 6.87 -19.90 -4.17
N ASN A 11 5.57 -20.10 -4.46
CA ASN A 11 4.62 -19.01 -4.70
C ASN A 11 4.43 -18.13 -3.46
N ALA A 12 4.34 -18.72 -2.26
CA ALA A 12 4.21 -17.97 -1.02
C ALA A 12 5.45 -17.12 -0.73
N LEU A 13 6.66 -17.67 -0.96
CA LEU A 13 7.91 -16.93 -0.82
C LEU A 13 8.02 -15.79 -1.85
N GLN A 14 7.60 -16.03 -3.10
CA GLN A 14 7.59 -14.99 -4.12
C GLN A 14 6.58 -13.88 -3.79
N ALA A 15 5.39 -14.24 -3.31
CA ALA A 15 4.37 -13.30 -2.88
C ALA A 15 4.84 -12.46 -1.67
N ASP A 16 5.54 -13.05 -0.70
CA ASP A 16 6.17 -12.31 0.40
C ASP A 16 7.21 -11.30 -0.07
N ALA A 17 8.06 -11.67 -1.04
CA ALA A 17 9.04 -10.75 -1.62
C ALA A 17 8.37 -9.58 -2.35
N LEU A 18 7.28 -9.85 -3.10
CA LEU A 18 6.49 -8.82 -3.77
C LEU A 18 5.79 -7.89 -2.77
N ALA A 19 5.23 -8.46 -1.70
CA ALA A 19 4.61 -7.71 -0.61
C ALA A 19 5.63 -6.76 0.04
N LYS A 20 6.84 -7.24 0.39
CA LYS A 20 7.92 -6.39 0.91
C LYS A 20 8.30 -5.26 -0.04
N GLY A 21 8.38 -5.54 -1.35
CA GLY A 21 8.61 -4.52 -2.36
C GLY A 21 7.50 -3.46 -2.41
N ALA A 22 6.24 -3.88 -2.31
CA ALA A 22 5.10 -2.95 -2.25
C ALA A 22 5.12 -2.10 -0.97
N SER A 23 5.52 -2.68 0.18
CA SER A 23 5.69 -1.95 1.44
C SER A 23 6.73 -0.85 1.32
N ASP A 24 7.89 -1.14 0.73
CA ASP A 24 8.95 -0.14 0.49
C ASP A 24 8.46 1.02 -0.40
N VAL A 25 7.71 0.71 -1.46
CA VAL A 25 7.12 1.74 -2.33
C VAL A 25 6.11 2.59 -1.56
N ALA A 26 5.26 1.98 -0.73
CA ALA A 26 4.28 2.70 0.08
C ALA A 26 4.96 3.58 1.14
N GLU A 27 6.03 3.12 1.78
CA GLU A 27 6.83 3.92 2.73
C GLU A 27 7.47 5.13 2.05
N ARG A 28 8.11 4.94 0.88
CA ARG A 28 8.64 6.05 0.08
C ARG A 28 7.55 7.01 -0.38
N GLY A 29 6.37 6.49 -0.73
CA GLY A 29 5.18 7.29 -1.01
C GLY A 29 4.74 8.13 0.17
N GLY A 30 4.70 7.55 1.37
CA GLY A 30 4.40 8.24 2.63
C GLY A 30 5.40 9.36 2.94
N GLN A 31 6.70 9.13 2.73
CA GLN A 31 7.73 10.16 2.87
C GLN A 31 7.54 11.31 1.87
N ALA A 32 7.27 11.00 0.60
CA ALA A 32 7.01 12.01 -0.42
C ALA A 32 5.80 12.88 -0.06
N VAL A 33 4.72 12.27 0.41
CA VAL A 33 3.53 12.99 0.89
C VAL A 33 3.87 13.87 2.09
N SER A 34 4.67 13.38 3.05
CA SER A 34 5.09 14.18 4.20
C SER A 34 5.90 15.42 3.79
N MET A 35 6.76 15.31 2.78
CA MET A 35 7.47 16.46 2.22
C MET A 35 6.51 17.48 1.59
N VAL A 36 5.47 17.02 0.90
CA VAL A 36 4.44 17.90 0.33
C VAL A 36 3.70 18.66 1.43
N VAL A 37 3.29 17.99 2.51
CA VAL A 37 2.63 18.64 3.65
C VAL A 37 3.53 19.71 4.28
N ASN A 38 4.81 19.41 4.48
CA ASN A 38 5.77 20.38 5.01
C ASN A 38 5.92 21.60 4.08
N THR A 39 6.01 21.36 2.76
CA THR A 39 6.12 22.44 1.75
C THR A 39 4.87 23.31 1.76
N MET A 40 3.67 22.72 1.88
CA MET A 40 2.42 23.47 2.01
C MET A 40 2.41 24.33 3.28
N GLY A 41 2.96 23.83 4.39
CA GLY A 41 3.15 24.60 5.62
C GLY A 41 4.06 25.82 5.42
N GLU A 42 5.17 25.66 4.71
CA GLU A 42 6.08 26.77 4.36
C GLU A 42 5.41 27.81 3.45
N ILE A 43 4.65 27.36 2.44
CA ILE A 43 3.89 28.26 1.55
C ILE A 43 2.84 29.03 2.34
N SER A 44 2.14 28.38 3.28
CA SER A 44 1.15 29.01 4.14
C SER A 44 1.79 30.11 5.01
N ALA A 45 2.93 29.82 5.65
CA ALA A 45 3.68 30.80 6.43
C ALA A 45 4.16 31.99 5.58
N SER A 46 4.66 31.72 4.37
CA SER A 46 5.06 32.77 3.42
C SER A 46 3.88 33.64 3.01
N SER A 47 2.72 33.03 2.73
CA SER A 47 1.48 33.75 2.37
C SER A 47 0.99 34.65 3.50
N HIS A 48 1.12 34.20 4.75
CA HIS A 48 0.78 35.02 5.92
C HIS A 48 1.66 36.28 6.00
N LYS A 49 2.97 36.12 5.80
CA LYS A 49 3.91 37.24 5.77
C LYS A 49 3.63 38.20 4.62
N MET A 50 3.22 37.70 3.45
CA MET A 50 2.77 38.55 2.35
C MET A 50 1.52 39.36 2.73
N ALA A 51 0.56 38.75 3.42
CA ALA A 51 -0.65 39.44 3.87
C ALA A 51 -0.33 40.61 4.83
N GLU A 52 0.62 40.42 5.76
CA GLU A 52 1.10 41.48 6.65
C GLU A 52 1.73 42.65 5.87
N ILE A 53 2.61 42.34 4.90
CA ILE A 53 3.26 43.36 4.06
C ILE A 53 2.23 44.16 3.27
N VAL A 54 1.24 43.47 2.67
CA VAL A 54 0.16 44.13 1.93
C VAL A 54 -0.69 45.01 2.85
N GLY A 55 -0.91 44.60 4.11
CA GLY A 55 -1.54 45.45 5.13
C GLY A 55 -0.76 46.72 5.42
N VAL A 56 0.58 46.66 5.49
CA VAL A 56 1.43 47.85 5.63
C VAL A 56 1.32 48.77 4.41
N ILE A 57 1.29 48.22 3.19
CA ILE A 57 1.13 49.00 1.94
C ILE A 57 -0.21 49.73 1.92
N ASP A 58 -1.31 49.07 2.31
CA ASP A 58 -2.63 49.69 2.43
C ASP A 58 -2.61 50.84 3.46
N GLY A 59 -1.93 50.63 4.60
CA GLY A 59 -1.69 51.68 5.60
C GLY A 59 -0.93 52.89 5.06
N ILE A 60 0.13 52.66 4.26
CA ILE A 60 0.91 53.73 3.60
C ILE A 60 0.04 54.49 2.59
N ALA A 61 -0.76 53.77 1.80
CA ALA A 61 -1.69 54.36 0.84
C ALA A 61 -2.73 55.25 1.56
N PHE A 62 -3.28 54.79 2.67
CA PHE A 62 -4.20 55.57 3.50
C PHE A 62 -3.54 56.85 4.05
N GLN A 63 -2.34 56.74 4.64
CA GLN A 63 -1.59 57.89 5.13
C GLN A 63 -1.28 58.90 4.02
N THR A 64 -0.88 58.42 2.84
CA THR A 64 -0.60 59.25 1.66
C THR A 64 -1.86 59.99 1.19
N ASN A 65 -3.01 59.32 1.21
CA ASN A 65 -4.30 59.94 0.87
C ASN A 65 -4.67 61.07 1.85
N ILE A 66 -4.41 60.90 3.16
CA ILE A 66 -4.63 61.95 4.16
C ILE A 66 -3.65 63.12 3.99
N LEU A 67 -2.37 62.85 3.74
CA LEU A 67 -1.36 63.87 3.44
C LEU A 67 -1.74 64.70 2.20
N ALA A 68 -2.20 64.04 1.14
CA ALA A 68 -2.64 64.69 -0.09
C ALA A 68 -3.88 65.55 0.13
N LEU A 69 -4.83 65.09 0.96
CA LEU A 69 -6.00 65.89 1.35
C LEU A 69 -5.58 67.16 2.11
N ASN A 70 -4.68 67.03 3.09
CA ASN A 70 -4.17 68.18 3.84
C ASN A 70 -3.44 69.17 2.92
N ALA A 71 -2.63 68.68 1.97
CA ALA A 71 -1.96 69.51 0.98
C ALA A 71 -2.94 70.25 0.06
N ALA A 72 -4.02 69.60 -0.36
CA ALA A 72 -5.08 70.25 -1.14
C ALA A 72 -5.80 71.36 -0.35
N VAL A 73 -6.01 71.16 0.96
CA VAL A 73 -6.58 72.19 1.85
C VAL A 73 -5.64 73.39 1.98
N GLU A 74 -4.35 73.16 2.20
CA GLU A 74 -3.37 74.26 2.33
C GLU A 74 -3.16 75.00 0.99
N ALA A 75 -3.20 74.28 -0.13
CA ALA A 75 -3.17 74.87 -1.47
C ALA A 75 -4.38 75.78 -1.72
N ALA A 76 -5.58 75.37 -1.29
CA ALA A 76 -6.77 76.22 -1.36
C ALA A 76 -6.64 77.48 -0.48
N ARG A 77 -5.99 77.35 0.69
CA ARG A 77 -5.72 78.47 1.61
C ARG A 77 -4.74 79.49 1.03
N ALA A 78 -3.78 79.06 0.22
CA ALA A 78 -2.82 79.92 -0.47
C ALA A 78 -3.40 80.66 -1.70
N GLY A 79 -4.65 80.40 -2.07
CA GLY A 79 -5.34 81.08 -3.17
C GLY A 79 -4.66 80.86 -4.53
N GLU A 80 -4.45 81.93 -5.29
CA GLU A 80 -3.87 81.87 -6.64
C GLU A 80 -2.47 81.25 -6.67
N GLN A 81 -1.67 81.43 -5.61
CA GLN A 81 -0.31 80.90 -5.52
C GLN A 81 -0.29 79.38 -5.27
N GLY A 82 -1.40 78.81 -4.77
CA GLY A 82 -1.53 77.38 -4.47
C GLY A 82 -2.02 76.53 -5.64
N LYS A 83 -2.39 77.12 -6.78
CA LYS A 83 -3.02 76.39 -7.90
C LYS A 83 -2.17 75.21 -8.41
N GLY A 84 -0.87 75.38 -8.56
CA GLY A 84 0.04 74.31 -8.96
C GLY A 84 0.13 73.18 -7.92
N PHE A 85 0.19 73.54 -6.63
CA PHE A 85 0.19 72.58 -5.53
C PHE A 85 -1.13 71.80 -5.42
N ALA A 86 -2.27 72.44 -5.69
CA ALA A 86 -3.58 71.78 -5.66
C ALA A 86 -3.68 70.65 -6.70
N VAL A 87 -3.11 70.84 -7.90
CA VAL A 87 -3.08 69.80 -8.94
C VAL A 87 -2.23 68.61 -8.51
N VAL A 88 -1.02 68.87 -7.98
CA VAL A 88 -0.13 67.81 -7.48
C VAL A 88 -0.80 67.04 -6.33
N ALA A 89 -1.44 67.74 -5.39
CA ALA A 89 -2.17 67.10 -4.30
C ALA A 89 -3.31 66.20 -4.81
N GLY A 90 -4.03 66.61 -5.85
CA GLY A 90 -5.05 65.78 -6.51
C GLY A 90 -4.47 64.50 -7.13
N GLU A 91 -3.33 64.62 -7.82
CA GLU A 91 -2.66 63.48 -8.46
C GLU A 91 -2.12 62.48 -7.42
N VAL A 92 -1.49 62.98 -6.35
CA VAL A 92 -1.00 62.15 -5.23
C VAL A 92 -2.17 61.42 -4.56
N ARG A 93 -3.31 62.10 -4.38
CA ARG A 93 -4.52 61.49 -3.82
C ARG A 93 -5.05 60.37 -4.71
N SER A 94 -5.14 60.62 -6.01
CA SER A 94 -5.57 59.62 -7.00
C SER A 94 -4.64 58.39 -6.99
N LEU A 95 -3.33 58.61 -6.95
CA LEU A 95 -2.34 57.54 -6.86
C LEU A 95 -2.48 56.72 -5.57
N ALA A 96 -2.69 57.39 -4.43
CA ALA A 96 -2.92 56.73 -3.14
C ALA A 96 -4.18 55.84 -3.16
N GLN A 97 -5.28 56.33 -3.73
CA GLN A 97 -6.51 55.53 -3.88
C GLN A 97 -6.31 54.31 -4.79
N ARG A 98 -5.59 54.47 -5.90
CA ARG A 98 -5.22 53.35 -6.78
C ARG A 98 -4.34 52.32 -6.07
N SER A 99 -3.39 52.77 -5.25
CA SER A 99 -2.52 51.88 -4.46
C SER A 99 -3.32 51.09 -3.43
N ALA A 100 -4.27 51.71 -2.74
CA ALA A 100 -5.14 51.03 -1.77
C ALA A 100 -6.02 49.97 -2.44
N GLN A 101 -6.59 50.29 -3.61
CA GLN A 101 -7.37 49.32 -4.39
C GLN A 101 -6.53 48.12 -4.82
N ALA A 102 -5.31 48.35 -5.34
CA ALA A 102 -4.40 47.26 -5.71
C ALA A 102 -3.99 46.41 -4.50
N ALA A 103 -3.70 47.03 -3.35
CA ALA A 103 -3.40 46.30 -2.12
C ALA A 103 -4.57 45.40 -1.70
N LYS A 104 -5.82 45.87 -1.79
CA LYS A 104 -7.01 45.07 -1.49
C LYS A 104 -7.17 43.87 -2.43
N GLU A 105 -6.92 44.05 -3.73
CA GLU A 105 -6.97 42.97 -4.72
C GLU A 105 -5.89 41.90 -4.46
N ILE A 106 -4.66 42.33 -4.18
CA ILE A 106 -3.56 41.42 -3.82
C ILE A 106 -3.90 40.65 -2.54
N LYS A 107 -4.47 41.32 -1.53
CA LYS A 107 -4.91 40.67 -0.29
C LYS A 107 -5.92 39.55 -0.57
N GLY A 108 -6.90 39.79 -1.44
CA GLY A 108 -7.87 38.77 -1.84
C GLY A 108 -7.21 37.56 -2.52
N LEU A 109 -6.23 37.78 -3.40
CA LEU A 109 -5.48 36.69 -4.05
C LEU A 109 -4.64 35.88 -3.05
N ILE A 110 -4.09 36.54 -2.03
CA ILE A 110 -3.35 35.87 -0.95
C ILE A 110 -4.29 35.01 -0.10
N GLU A 111 -5.47 35.52 0.27
CA GLU A 111 -6.49 34.77 1.01
C GLU A 111 -6.96 33.54 0.21
N GLU A 112 -7.23 33.69 -1.09
CA GLU A 112 -7.58 32.57 -1.97
C GLU A 112 -6.44 31.53 -2.03
N SER A 113 -5.19 31.99 -2.13
CA SER A 113 -4.02 31.10 -2.16
C SER A 113 -3.86 30.32 -0.86
N GLN A 114 -4.10 30.95 0.30
CA GLN A 114 -4.11 30.27 1.60
C GLN A 114 -5.16 29.17 1.66
N HIS A 115 -6.38 29.44 1.19
CA HIS A 115 -7.43 28.42 1.12
C HIS A 115 -7.05 27.22 0.25
N LYS A 116 -6.40 27.45 -0.91
CA LYS A 116 -5.94 26.36 -1.79
C LYS A 116 -4.82 25.54 -1.16
N VAL A 117 -3.89 26.20 -0.47
CA VAL A 117 -2.77 25.54 0.23
C VAL A 117 -3.30 24.68 1.38
N GLU A 118 -4.23 25.18 2.17
CA GLU A 118 -4.88 24.43 3.26
C GLU A 118 -5.60 23.19 2.72
N ALA A 119 -6.40 23.35 1.66
CA ALA A 119 -7.07 22.21 1.01
C ALA A 119 -6.07 21.19 0.47
N GLY A 120 -4.97 21.65 -0.15
CA GLY A 120 -3.90 20.78 -0.64
C GLY A 120 -3.18 20.03 0.49
N ALA A 121 -2.93 20.70 1.63
CA ALA A 121 -2.33 20.09 2.81
C ALA A 121 -3.24 18.99 3.39
N GLN A 122 -4.56 19.23 3.46
CA GLN A 122 -5.52 18.23 3.91
C GLN A 122 -5.58 17.01 2.97
N GLN A 123 -5.61 17.23 1.66
CA GLN A 123 -5.59 16.15 0.67
C GLN A 123 -4.30 15.32 0.74
N ALA A 124 -3.15 15.98 0.88
CA ALA A 124 -1.88 15.29 1.08
C ALA A 124 -1.89 14.50 2.39
N GLY A 125 -2.39 15.08 3.49
CA GLY A 125 -2.53 14.39 4.77
C GLY A 125 -3.36 13.09 4.66
N GLN A 126 -4.50 13.15 3.97
CA GLN A 126 -5.34 11.98 3.70
C GLN A 126 -4.61 10.92 2.85
N ALA A 127 -3.89 11.33 1.80
CA ALA A 127 -3.06 10.41 1.02
C ALA A 127 -1.99 9.72 1.90
N GLY A 128 -1.45 10.44 2.88
CA GLY A 128 -0.49 9.91 3.85
C GLY A 128 -1.09 8.83 4.76
N GLU A 129 -2.34 9.00 5.20
CA GLU A 129 -3.06 7.96 5.94
C GLU A 129 -3.31 6.71 5.09
N VAL A 130 -3.72 6.89 3.82
CA VAL A 130 -3.93 5.76 2.91
C VAL A 130 -2.62 4.98 2.69
N MET A 131 -1.48 5.66 2.58
CA MET A 131 -0.19 4.96 2.49
C MET A 131 0.13 4.15 3.75
N ARG A 132 -0.21 4.65 4.94
CA ARG A 132 -0.07 3.87 6.20
C ARG A 132 -0.96 2.64 6.23
N GLU A 133 -2.20 2.78 5.78
CA GLU A 133 -3.15 1.66 5.67
C GLU A 133 -2.65 0.59 4.68
N VAL A 134 -2.07 1.01 3.56
CA VAL A 134 -1.44 0.10 2.58
C VAL A 134 -0.29 -0.68 3.23
N VAL A 135 0.62 -0.02 3.94
CA VAL A 135 1.72 -0.70 4.66
C VAL A 135 1.18 -1.73 5.65
N GLY A 136 0.18 -1.38 6.44
CA GLY A 136 -0.45 -2.31 7.38
C GLY A 136 -1.11 -3.51 6.69
N SER A 137 -1.83 -3.26 5.58
CA SER A 137 -2.45 -4.33 4.78
C SER A 137 -1.42 -5.29 4.18
N VAL A 138 -0.31 -4.75 3.68
CA VAL A 138 0.80 -5.52 3.11
C VAL A 138 1.50 -6.37 4.18
N GLN A 139 1.67 -5.86 5.40
CA GLN A 139 2.16 -6.66 6.54
C GLN A 139 1.24 -7.84 6.86
N GLY A 140 -0.08 -7.65 6.74
CA GLY A 140 -1.05 -8.74 6.84
C GLY A 140 -0.83 -9.82 5.79
N VAL A 141 -0.60 -9.43 4.52
CA VAL A 141 -0.30 -10.36 3.43
C VAL A 141 0.99 -11.14 3.70
N THR A 142 2.07 -10.48 4.13
CA THR A 142 3.33 -11.13 4.50
C THR A 142 3.12 -12.17 5.61
N THR A 143 2.29 -11.86 6.61
CA THR A 143 1.97 -12.80 7.70
C THR A 143 1.27 -14.06 7.16
N ILE A 144 0.24 -13.88 6.32
CA ILE A 144 -0.50 -14.99 5.71
C ILE A 144 0.42 -15.83 4.81
N MET A 145 1.30 -15.21 4.02
CA MET A 145 2.24 -15.95 3.18
C MET A 145 3.21 -16.78 4.01
N GLY A 146 3.65 -16.28 5.17
CA GLY A 146 4.45 -17.03 6.13
C GLY A 146 3.71 -18.26 6.68
N GLU A 147 2.43 -18.11 7.02
CA GLU A 147 1.59 -19.23 7.46
C GLU A 147 1.39 -20.27 6.35
N ILE A 148 1.15 -19.84 5.10
CA ILE A 148 1.01 -20.74 3.95
C ILE A 148 2.31 -21.51 3.68
N ALA A 149 3.46 -20.84 3.75
CA ALA A 149 4.76 -21.50 3.58
C ALA A 149 4.98 -22.56 4.67
N SER A 150 4.66 -22.25 5.93
CA SER A 150 4.75 -23.20 7.04
C SER A 150 3.82 -24.39 6.86
N ALA A 151 2.54 -24.15 6.53
CA ALA A 151 1.56 -25.20 6.30
C ALA A 151 1.92 -26.09 5.08
N SER A 152 2.49 -25.48 4.04
CA SER A 152 2.97 -26.21 2.87
C SER A 152 4.17 -27.10 3.22
N HIS A 153 5.06 -26.64 4.10
CA HIS A 153 6.17 -27.45 4.57
C HIS A 153 5.67 -28.69 5.33
N GLU A 154 4.74 -28.52 6.27
CA GLU A 154 4.12 -29.61 7.02
C GLU A 154 3.35 -30.60 6.11
N GLN A 155 2.65 -30.09 5.09
CA GLN A 155 2.03 -30.94 4.07
C GLN A 155 3.07 -31.75 3.27
N SER A 156 4.24 -31.19 3.01
CA SER A 156 5.31 -31.88 2.28
C SER A 156 5.81 -33.08 3.08
N ASP A 157 6.08 -32.87 4.37
CA ASP A 157 6.51 -33.93 5.30
C ASP A 157 5.44 -35.01 5.43
N GLY A 158 4.16 -34.63 5.55
CA GLY A 158 3.04 -35.56 5.59
C GLY A 158 2.90 -36.40 4.32
N ILE A 159 3.14 -35.81 3.15
CA ILE A 159 3.13 -36.54 1.86
C ILE A 159 4.30 -37.54 1.80
N GLU A 160 5.47 -37.18 2.32
CA GLU A 160 6.62 -38.09 2.35
C GLU A 160 6.34 -39.31 3.24
N GLN A 161 5.73 -39.11 4.42
CA GLN A 161 5.30 -40.21 5.29
C GLN A 161 4.26 -41.12 4.63
N VAL A 162 3.26 -40.54 3.95
CA VAL A 162 2.27 -41.32 3.19
C VAL A 162 2.94 -42.12 2.07
N ASN A 163 3.92 -41.54 1.37
CA ASN A 163 4.64 -42.23 0.31
C ASN A 163 5.38 -43.46 0.86
N GLN A 164 6.09 -43.32 1.99
CA GLN A 164 6.75 -44.43 2.67
C GLN A 164 5.77 -45.53 3.08
N ALA A 165 4.62 -45.16 3.67
CA ALA A 165 3.58 -46.11 4.06
C ALA A 165 3.01 -46.88 2.85
N VAL A 166 2.79 -46.20 1.72
CA VAL A 166 2.32 -46.82 0.48
C VAL A 166 3.37 -47.79 -0.09
N THR A 167 4.65 -47.42 -0.10
CA THR A 167 5.73 -48.34 -0.54
C THR A 167 5.81 -49.57 0.36
N GLN A 168 5.64 -49.42 1.67
CA GLN A 168 5.63 -50.56 2.59
C GLN A 168 4.41 -51.45 2.39
N MET A 169 3.22 -50.86 2.18
CA MET A 169 2.01 -51.60 1.84
C MET A 169 2.17 -52.38 0.53
N ASP A 170 2.76 -51.77 -0.50
CA ASP A 170 3.02 -52.45 -1.78
C ASP A 170 3.93 -53.68 -1.58
N GLY A 171 4.96 -53.57 -0.75
CA GLY A 171 5.80 -54.70 -0.35
C GLY A 171 5.02 -55.85 0.32
N VAL A 172 4.08 -55.54 1.21
CA VAL A 172 3.20 -56.53 1.86
C VAL A 172 2.23 -57.15 0.85
N VAL A 173 1.69 -56.38 -0.08
CA VAL A 173 0.81 -56.89 -1.15
C VAL A 173 1.56 -57.85 -2.06
N GLN A 174 2.79 -57.52 -2.45
CA GLN A 174 3.66 -58.41 -3.23
C GLN A 174 3.99 -59.70 -2.47
N GLN A 175 4.30 -59.59 -1.17
CA GLN A 175 4.53 -60.76 -0.32
C GLN A 175 3.27 -61.65 -0.21
N ASN A 176 2.09 -61.05 -0.04
CA ASN A 176 0.83 -61.79 0.01
C ASN A 176 0.54 -62.50 -1.31
N ALA A 177 0.85 -61.87 -2.45
CA ALA A 177 0.71 -62.51 -3.76
C ALA A 177 1.62 -63.74 -3.87
N ALA A 178 2.89 -63.62 -3.47
CA ALA A 178 3.83 -64.75 -3.44
C ALA A 178 3.38 -65.87 -2.52
N LEU A 179 2.89 -65.55 -1.32
CA LEU A 179 2.35 -66.53 -0.37
C LEU A 179 1.12 -67.27 -0.94
N VAL A 180 0.26 -66.57 -1.68
CA VAL A 180 -0.90 -67.19 -2.35
C VAL A 180 -0.44 -68.13 -3.47
N GLU A 181 0.57 -67.76 -4.26
CA GLU A 181 1.15 -68.66 -5.26
C GLU A 181 1.77 -69.91 -4.63
N GLU A 182 2.55 -69.75 -3.55
CA GLU A 182 3.11 -70.87 -2.79
C GLU A 182 2.02 -71.78 -2.21
N ALA A 183 0.97 -71.19 -1.64
CA ALA A 183 -0.16 -71.93 -1.09
C ALA A 183 -0.93 -72.70 -2.17
N ALA A 184 -1.12 -72.11 -3.36
CA ALA A 184 -1.75 -72.77 -4.50
C ALA A 184 -0.90 -73.96 -4.99
N ALA A 185 0.42 -73.80 -5.07
CA ALA A 185 1.34 -74.88 -5.43
C ALA A 185 1.32 -76.02 -4.40
N ALA A 186 1.35 -75.68 -3.10
CA ALA A 186 1.25 -76.66 -2.02
C ALA A 186 -0.09 -77.42 -2.04
N ALA A 187 -1.21 -76.71 -2.24
CA ALA A 187 -2.52 -77.32 -2.39
C ALA A 187 -2.58 -78.28 -3.59
N GLY A 188 -1.98 -77.89 -4.74
CA GLY A 188 -1.85 -78.74 -5.91
C GLY A 188 -1.04 -80.01 -5.64
N SER A 189 0.08 -79.91 -4.92
CA SER A 189 0.90 -81.06 -4.54
C SER A 189 0.17 -82.02 -3.58
N LEU A 190 -0.55 -81.48 -2.58
CA LEU A 190 -1.36 -82.27 -1.66
C LEU A 190 -2.48 -83.02 -2.39
N GLN A 191 -3.15 -82.37 -3.36
CA GLN A 191 -4.16 -82.99 -4.21
C GLN A 191 -3.57 -84.17 -5.01
N GLU A 192 -2.36 -84.00 -5.56
CA GLU A 192 -1.68 -85.05 -6.31
C GLU A 192 -1.31 -86.25 -5.42
N GLN A 193 -0.79 -86.00 -4.20
CA GLN A 193 -0.48 -87.04 -3.22
C GLN A 193 -1.73 -87.81 -2.77
N ALA A 194 -2.84 -87.09 -2.50
CA ALA A 194 -4.11 -87.71 -2.13
C ALA A 194 -4.63 -88.61 -3.25
N SER A 195 -4.52 -88.18 -4.52
CA SER A 195 -4.88 -88.99 -5.70
C SER A 195 -4.02 -90.27 -5.80
N ARG A 196 -2.70 -90.16 -5.62
CA ARG A 196 -1.79 -91.33 -5.62
C ARG A 196 -2.12 -92.32 -4.50
N LEU A 197 -2.41 -91.83 -3.29
CA LEU A 197 -2.84 -92.67 -2.16
C LEU A 197 -4.15 -93.39 -2.47
N ALA A 198 -5.13 -92.69 -3.03
CA ALA A 198 -6.41 -93.29 -3.42
C ALA A 198 -6.22 -94.38 -4.50
N GLN A 199 -5.36 -94.14 -5.50
CA GLN A 199 -5.02 -95.15 -6.50
C GLN A 199 -4.33 -96.37 -5.88
N ALA A 200 -3.38 -96.17 -4.97
CA ALA A 200 -2.68 -97.26 -4.30
C ALA A 200 -3.64 -98.14 -3.48
N VAL A 201 -4.59 -97.54 -2.77
CA VAL A 201 -5.62 -98.28 -2.00
C VAL A 201 -6.58 -99.02 -2.93
N ALA A 202 -6.93 -98.46 -4.09
CA ALA A 202 -7.84 -99.09 -5.05
C ALA A 202 -7.30 -100.41 -5.66
N VAL A 203 -5.98 -100.65 -5.63
CA VAL A 203 -5.38 -101.93 -6.06
C VAL A 203 -5.70 -103.06 -5.10
N PHE A 204 -5.95 -102.77 -3.81
CA PHE A 204 -6.31 -103.78 -2.83
C PHE A 204 -7.76 -104.21 -3.03
N LYS A 205 -7.97 -105.34 -3.73
CA LYS A 205 -9.26 -106.03 -3.76
C LYS A 205 -9.52 -106.70 -2.42
N LEU A 206 -10.40 -106.10 -1.62
CA LEU A 206 -10.98 -106.75 -0.45
C LEU A 206 -11.98 -107.79 -0.95
N THR A 207 -11.65 -109.07 -0.80
CA THR A 207 -12.64 -110.15 -0.87
C THR A 207 -13.59 -109.97 0.30
N THR A 208 -14.82 -109.55 0.00
CA THR A 208 -15.97 -109.67 0.90
C THR A 208 -16.33 -111.13 1.10
#